data_AF-A0A5S5CM34-F1
#
_entry.id   AF-A0A5S5CM34-F1
#
_cell.length_a   1.000
_cell.length_b   1.000
_cell.length_c   1.000
_cell.angle_alpha   90.00
_cell.angle_beta   90.00
_cell.angle_gamma   90.00
#
_symmetry.space_group_name_H-M   'P 1'
#
loop_
_entity.id
_entity.type
_entity.pdbx_description
1 polymer ?
#
loop_
_entity_poly.entity_id
_entity_poly.type
_entity_poly.pdbx_seq_one_letter_code
_entity_poly.pdbx_strand_id
1 'polypeptide(L)'
;MSTPYSGATPAGATPQGYAEPTPQNYAADYSQDQNYSGAMGTPTTDAGHPDVEGVSVGALIGEVAKDMSTLMRQELELAKVELKAEAKKAGTGAGMFGAAGFAGYMVALFLSLALMWALASAIPVGWAGLIVAVLWGIVGAVAFSMGRKKFKQVNPKPERTVDTLQQVPGALKPN
;
A
#
# COMPACT_ATOMS: atom_id res chain seq x y z
N MET A 1 -26.96 15.54 -56.34
CA MET A 1 -26.79 16.96 -55.99
C MET A 1 -26.51 17.03 -54.50
N SER A 2 -25.22 17.15 -54.18
CA SER A 2 -24.65 17.13 -52.83
C SER A 2 -24.75 18.51 -52.18
N THR A 3 -25.32 18.57 -50.99
CA THR A 3 -25.38 19.77 -50.15
C THR A 3 -23.98 20.18 -49.69
N PRO A 4 -23.59 21.46 -49.78
CA PRO A 4 -22.30 21.91 -49.31
C PRO A 4 -22.23 21.96 -47.78
N TYR A 5 -21.15 21.39 -47.25
CA TYR A 5 -20.72 21.49 -45.87
C TYR A 5 -20.29 22.93 -45.58
N SER A 6 -21.04 23.62 -44.73
CA SER A 6 -20.80 25.01 -44.31
C SER A 6 -19.83 25.01 -43.13
N GLY A 7 -18.71 25.71 -43.30
CA GLY A 7 -17.66 25.84 -42.30
C GLY A 7 -18.04 26.77 -41.15
N ALA A 8 -17.72 26.32 -39.93
CA ALA A 8 -17.44 27.20 -38.81
C ALA A 8 -16.00 26.93 -38.37
N THR A 9 -15.13 27.87 -38.71
CA THR A 9 -13.73 27.96 -38.29
C THR A 9 -13.67 28.66 -36.94
N PRO A 10 -13.14 28.04 -35.87
CA PRO A 10 -12.52 28.78 -34.80
C PRO A 10 -11.09 29.12 -35.24
N ALA A 11 -10.84 30.41 -35.40
CA ALA A 11 -9.50 30.98 -35.55
C ALA A 11 -8.64 30.61 -34.34
N GLY A 12 -7.41 30.16 -34.58
CA GLY A 12 -6.43 29.93 -33.52
C GLY A 12 -5.61 28.64 -33.63
N ALA A 13 -5.30 28.17 -34.85
CA ALA A 13 -4.21 27.21 -35.04
C ALA A 13 -2.93 27.98 -35.37
N THR A 14 -2.12 28.26 -34.37
CA THR A 14 -0.66 28.20 -34.57
C THR A 14 -0.24 26.78 -34.22
N PRO A 15 0.36 26.01 -35.13
CA PRO A 15 1.16 24.87 -34.73
C PRO A 15 2.32 25.46 -33.93
N GLN A 16 2.37 25.22 -32.62
CA GLN A 16 3.62 25.41 -31.89
C GLN A 16 4.61 24.44 -32.50
N GLY A 17 5.40 24.96 -33.44
CA GLY A 17 6.60 24.32 -33.92
C GLY A 17 7.43 23.93 -32.71
N TYR A 18 7.90 22.69 -32.73
CA TYR A 18 8.99 22.28 -31.88
C TYR A 18 10.10 23.33 -32.05
N ALA A 19 10.30 24.15 -31.02
CA ALA A 19 11.45 25.03 -30.98
C ALA A 19 12.66 24.11 -30.97
N GLU A 20 13.42 24.10 -32.07
CA GLU A 20 14.74 23.48 -32.10
C GLU A 20 15.56 24.10 -30.96
N PRO A 21 16.08 23.30 -30.01
CA PRO A 21 17.06 23.81 -29.09
C PRO A 21 18.31 24.12 -29.91
N THR A 22 18.66 25.40 -30.00
CA THR A 22 19.92 25.87 -30.56
C THR A 22 21.07 25.03 -29.99
N PRO A 23 21.99 24.50 -30.83
CA PRO A 23 23.21 23.87 -30.34
C PRO A 23 24.14 24.98 -29.85
N GLN A 24 23.82 25.54 -28.68
CA GLN A 24 24.76 26.33 -27.93
C GLN A 24 25.86 25.36 -27.49
N ASN A 25 27.08 25.68 -27.90
CA ASN A 25 28.33 25.10 -27.45
C ASN A 25 28.30 24.86 -25.94
N TYR A 26 27.87 23.68 -25.52
CA TYR A 26 28.28 23.09 -24.25
C TYR A 26 29.67 22.51 -24.48
N ALA A 27 30.62 23.39 -24.77
CA ALA A 27 32.02 23.07 -24.62
C ALA A 27 32.22 22.71 -23.15
N ALA A 28 32.62 21.46 -22.95
CA ALA A 28 32.93 20.87 -21.67
C ALA A 28 33.83 21.80 -20.83
N ASP A 29 33.30 22.26 -19.71
CA ASP A 29 34.12 22.51 -18.53
C ASP A 29 33.84 21.39 -17.54
N TYR A 30 34.44 20.23 -17.82
CA TYR A 30 34.70 19.23 -16.80
C TYR A 30 36.07 19.55 -16.21
N SER A 31 36.15 20.66 -15.47
CA SER A 31 37.16 20.79 -14.42
C SER A 31 36.85 19.72 -13.38
N GLN A 32 37.57 18.63 -13.59
CA GLN A 32 37.82 17.49 -12.73
C GLN A 32 37.82 17.85 -11.24
N ASP A 33 36.67 17.70 -10.59
CA ASP A 33 36.59 17.49 -9.14
C ASP A 33 35.90 16.15 -8.91
N GLN A 34 36.60 15.09 -9.30
CA GLN A 34 36.22 13.72 -9.01
C GLN A 34 36.53 13.40 -7.56
N ASN A 35 35.67 13.87 -6.67
CA ASN A 35 35.55 13.32 -5.32
C ASN A 35 34.39 12.29 -5.31
N TYR A 36 34.54 11.25 -6.13
CA TYR A 36 33.72 10.05 -6.07
C TYR A 36 34.28 9.12 -5.00
N SER A 37 33.79 9.28 -3.77
CA SER A 37 34.01 8.36 -2.66
C SER A 37 33.15 7.10 -2.85
N GLY A 38 33.61 6.16 -3.67
CA GLY A 38 32.87 4.89 -3.84
C GLY A 38 33.47 3.88 -4.80
N ALA A 39 34.37 4.29 -5.69
CA ALA A 39 35.14 3.37 -6.52
C ALA A 39 36.60 3.47 -6.10
N MET A 40 37.02 2.70 -5.10
CA MET A 40 38.44 2.33 -5.05
C MET A 40 38.66 1.47 -6.28
N GLY A 41 39.21 2.08 -7.33
CA GLY A 41 39.75 1.33 -8.46
C GLY A 41 40.65 0.24 -7.88
N THR A 42 40.39 -1.00 -8.28
CA THR A 42 41.35 -2.10 -8.10
C THR A 42 42.71 -1.53 -8.50
N PRO A 43 43.71 -1.48 -7.60
CA PRO A 43 45.04 -1.01 -7.98
C PRO A 43 45.45 -1.84 -9.20
N THR A 44 45.75 -1.22 -10.32
CA THR A 44 46.18 -1.94 -11.52
C THR A 44 47.69 -1.82 -11.61
N THR A 45 48.36 -2.94 -11.80
CA THR A 45 49.78 -2.98 -12.14
C THR A 45 50.06 -2.16 -13.42
N ASP A 46 51.32 -1.79 -13.67
CA ASP A 46 51.75 -1.06 -14.87
C ASP A 46 51.35 -1.77 -16.19
N ALA A 47 51.02 -3.06 -16.13
CA ALA A 47 50.52 -3.91 -17.21
C ALA A 47 48.98 -3.94 -17.35
N GLY A 48 48.24 -3.14 -16.56
CA GLY A 48 46.77 -3.05 -16.61
C GLY A 48 46.01 -4.20 -15.95
N HIS A 49 46.67 -5.04 -15.15
CA HIS A 49 46.05 -6.16 -14.44
C HIS A 49 45.76 -5.79 -12.99
N PRO A 50 44.65 -6.27 -12.38
CA PRO A 50 44.35 -6.02 -10.98
C PRO A 50 45.50 -6.54 -10.10
N ASP A 51 46.15 -5.62 -9.39
CA ASP A 51 47.22 -5.84 -8.42
C ASP A 51 46.61 -6.45 -7.15
N VAL A 52 46.60 -7.78 -7.15
CA VAL A 52 46.07 -8.60 -6.06
C VAL A 52 47.17 -9.06 -5.09
N GLU A 53 48.42 -8.64 -5.28
CA GLU A 53 49.57 -9.13 -4.48
C GLU A 53 49.58 -8.65 -3.01
N GLY A 54 48.61 -7.83 -2.59
CA GLY A 54 48.44 -7.40 -1.19
C GLY A 54 47.02 -7.53 -0.63
N VAL A 55 46.04 -7.98 -1.41
CA VAL A 55 44.63 -8.04 -0.98
C VAL A 55 44.39 -9.33 -0.21
N SER A 56 44.32 -9.22 1.12
CA SER A 56 44.01 -10.37 1.96
C SER A 56 42.61 -10.92 1.66
N VAL A 57 42.44 -12.25 1.77
CA VAL A 57 41.13 -12.92 1.67
C VAL A 57 40.10 -12.31 2.64
N GLY A 58 40.56 -11.80 3.79
CA GLY A 58 39.71 -11.09 4.76
C GLY A 58 39.15 -9.77 4.22
N ALA A 59 39.89 -9.06 3.37
CA ALA A 59 39.42 -7.83 2.74
C ALA A 59 38.31 -8.12 1.69
N LEU A 60 38.50 -9.15 0.87
CA LEU A 60 37.51 -9.59 -0.12
C LEU A 60 36.20 -10.06 0.52
N ILE A 61 36.28 -10.83 1.61
CA ILE A 61 35.08 -11.25 2.38
C ILE A 61 34.40 -10.03 3.04
N GLY A 62 35.19 -9.06 3.51
CA GLY A 62 34.68 -7.81 4.06
C GLY A 62 33.89 -6.97 3.03
N GLU A 63 34.38 -6.90 1.79
CA GLU A 63 33.71 -6.23 0.67
C GLU A 63 32.37 -6.91 0.34
N VAL A 64 32.36 -8.24 0.18
CA VAL A 64 31.13 -8.99 -0.10
C VAL A 64 30.11 -8.85 1.04
N ALA A 65 30.54 -8.92 2.30
CA ALA A 65 29.65 -8.72 3.44
C ALA A 65 29.04 -7.31 3.46
N LYS A 66 29.81 -6.30 3.05
CA LYS A 66 29.36 -4.91 2.92
C LYS A 66 28.36 -4.74 1.78
N ASP A 67 28.58 -5.39 0.64
CA ASP A 67 27.65 -5.37 -0.49
C ASP A 67 26.33 -6.07 -0.15
N MET A 68 26.39 -7.25 0.49
CA MET A 68 25.18 -7.94 0.96
C MET A 68 24.40 -7.13 2.01
N SER A 69 25.10 -6.47 2.94
CA SER A 69 24.48 -5.55 3.92
C SER A 69 23.80 -4.37 3.22
N THR A 70 24.39 -3.88 2.14
CA THR A 70 23.85 -2.79 1.33
C THR A 70 22.59 -3.21 0.59
N LEU A 71 22.59 -4.39 -0.05
CA LEU A 71 21.39 -4.95 -0.69
C LEU A 71 20.26 -5.19 0.30
N MET A 72 20.57 -5.79 1.46
CA MET A 72 19.57 -6.03 2.51
C MET A 72 18.93 -4.73 3.01
N ARG A 73 19.72 -3.66 3.17
CA ARG A 73 19.19 -2.34 3.54
C ARG A 73 18.28 -1.77 2.44
N GLN A 74 18.65 -1.91 1.17
CA GLN A 74 17.84 -1.44 0.05
C GLN A 74 16.51 -2.20 -0.05
N GLU A 75 16.52 -3.53 0.10
CA GLU A 75 15.31 -4.35 0.12
C GLU A 75 14.39 -3.96 1.29
N LEU A 76 14.95 -3.69 2.47
CA LEU A 76 14.19 -3.21 3.63
C LEU A 76 13.62 -1.80 3.40
N GLU A 77 14.38 -0.90 2.78
CA GLU A 77 13.91 0.44 2.45
C GLU A 77 12.76 0.39 1.44
N LEU A 78 12.87 -0.46 0.42
CA LEU A 78 11.82 -0.67 -0.56
C LEU A 78 10.57 -1.29 0.08
N ALA A 79 10.73 -2.38 0.85
CA ALA A 79 9.65 -3.02 1.58
C ALA A 79 8.96 -2.05 2.55
N LYS A 80 9.72 -1.15 3.18
CA LYS A 80 9.15 -0.10 4.06
C LYS A 80 8.32 0.90 3.26
N VAL A 81 8.75 1.29 2.07
CA VAL A 81 7.98 2.19 1.18
C VAL A 81 6.69 1.51 0.73
N GLU A 82 6.77 0.26 0.28
CA GLU A 82 5.62 -0.52 -0.18
C GLU A 82 4.63 -0.75 0.97
N LEU A 83 5.11 -1.21 2.13
CA LEU A 83 4.30 -1.40 3.33
C LEU A 83 3.61 -0.10 3.76
N LYS A 84 4.29 1.05 3.66
CA LYS A 84 3.67 2.35 3.98
C LYS A 84 2.55 2.70 2.98
N ALA A 85 2.74 2.43 1.70
CA ALA A 85 1.71 2.64 0.67
C ALA A 85 0.50 1.72 0.90
N GLU A 86 0.74 0.44 1.19
CA GLU A 86 -0.30 -0.52 1.52
C GLU A 86 -1.03 -0.15 2.81
N ALA A 87 -0.30 0.19 3.87
CA ALA A 87 -0.86 0.62 5.14
C ALA A 87 -1.72 1.89 4.98
N LYS A 88 -1.29 2.85 4.15
CA LYS A 88 -2.09 4.04 3.85
C LYS A 88 -3.38 3.66 3.12
N LYS A 89 -3.30 2.80 2.09
CA LYS A 89 -4.48 2.33 1.34
C LYS A 89 -5.46 1.58 2.24
N ALA A 90 -4.96 0.65 3.05
CA ALA A 90 -5.75 -0.08 4.02
C ALA A 90 -6.36 0.85 5.08
N GLY A 91 -5.59 1.81 5.59
CA GLY A 91 -6.03 2.81 6.56
C GLY A 91 -7.11 3.73 6.02
N THR A 92 -6.97 4.23 4.78
CA THR A 92 -8.02 5.01 4.11
C THR A 92 -9.28 4.18 3.91
N GLY A 93 -9.14 2.93 3.43
CA GLY A 93 -10.27 2.01 3.28
C GLY A 93 -11.01 1.76 4.60
N ALA A 94 -10.27 1.43 5.66
CA ALA A 94 -10.82 1.22 7.00
C ALA A 94 -11.51 2.49 7.53
N GLY A 95 -10.91 3.67 7.32
CA GLY A 95 -11.49 4.96 7.69
C GLY A 95 -12.81 5.25 6.96
N MET A 96 -12.87 4.99 5.64
CA MET A 96 -14.09 5.16 4.85
C MET A 96 -15.19 4.18 5.28
N PHE A 97 -14.87 2.92 5.55
CA PHE A 97 -15.84 1.96 6.07
C PHE A 97 -16.33 2.33 7.48
N GLY A 98 -15.44 2.87 8.33
CA GLY A 98 -15.82 3.39 9.64
C GLY A 98 -16.79 4.57 9.52
N ALA A 99 -16.50 5.54 8.66
CA ALA A 99 -17.37 6.68 8.40
C ALA A 99 -18.73 6.25 7.81
N ALA A 100 -18.73 5.33 6.84
CA ALA A 100 -19.95 4.77 6.26
C ALA A 100 -20.78 4.01 7.30
N GLY A 101 -20.15 3.24 8.18
CA GLY A 101 -20.81 2.55 9.29
C GLY A 101 -21.48 3.53 10.25
N PHE A 102 -20.77 4.60 10.65
CA PHE A 102 -21.32 5.64 11.51
C PHE A 102 -22.48 6.40 10.85
N ALA A 103 -22.32 6.81 9.59
CA ALA A 103 -23.37 7.49 8.84
C ALA A 103 -24.62 6.60 8.69
N GLY A 104 -24.43 5.31 8.38
CA GLY A 104 -25.51 4.33 8.31
C GLY A 104 -26.22 4.15 9.65
N TYR A 105 -25.48 4.12 10.76
CA TYR A 105 -26.05 4.09 12.12
C TYR A 105 -26.89 5.34 12.41
N MET A 106 -26.41 6.54 12.06
CA MET A 106 -27.17 7.79 12.23
C MET A 106 -28.46 7.80 11.40
N VAL A 107 -28.40 7.36 10.15
CA VAL A 107 -29.60 7.22 9.30
C VAL A 107 -30.61 6.28 9.95
N ALA A 108 -30.16 5.12 10.42
CA ALA A 108 -31.05 4.15 11.06
C ALA A 108 -31.68 4.70 12.36
N LEU A 109 -30.93 5.47 13.15
CA LEU A 109 -31.44 6.17 14.34
C LEU A 109 -32.55 7.16 13.96
N PHE A 110 -32.30 8.05 12.98
CA PHE A 110 -33.30 9.04 12.57
C PHE A 110 -34.54 8.38 11.94
N LEU A 111 -34.37 7.32 11.15
CA LEU A 111 -35.50 6.53 10.63
C LEU A 111 -36.30 5.88 11.75
N SER A 112 -35.64 5.41 12.81
CA SER A 112 -36.33 4.82 13.97
C SER A 112 -37.17 5.84 14.71
N LEU A 113 -36.64 7.05 14.92
CA LEU A 113 -37.40 8.15 15.51
C LEU A 113 -38.55 8.56 14.59
N ALA A 114 -38.30 8.74 13.29
CA ALA A 114 -39.33 9.09 12.32
C ALA A 114 -40.46 8.04 12.29
N LEU A 115 -40.11 6.75 12.30
CA LEU A 115 -41.08 5.66 12.35
C LEU A 115 -41.87 5.66 13.66
N MET A 116 -41.22 5.87 14.79
CA MET A 116 -41.88 5.96 16.10
C MET A 116 -42.88 7.12 16.12
N TRP A 117 -42.49 8.30 15.64
CA TRP A 117 -43.36 9.47 15.54
C TRP A 117 -44.51 9.26 14.55
N ALA A 118 -44.24 8.64 13.40
CA ALA A 118 -45.27 8.28 12.43
C ALA A 118 -46.31 7.32 13.04
N LEU A 119 -45.86 6.28 13.75
CA LEU A 119 -46.75 5.36 14.47
C LEU A 119 -47.49 6.06 15.61
N ALA A 120 -46.83 6.97 16.34
CA ALA A 120 -47.44 7.71 17.43
C ALA A 120 -48.61 8.62 16.99
N SER A 121 -48.72 8.93 15.69
CA SER A 121 -49.90 9.62 15.13
C SER A 121 -51.17 8.76 15.11
N ALA A 122 -51.02 7.43 15.14
CA ALA A 122 -52.11 6.47 15.08
C ALA A 122 -52.34 5.68 16.38
N ILE A 123 -51.30 5.51 17.20
CA ILE A 123 -51.33 4.72 18.45
C ILE A 123 -50.57 5.43 19.59
N PRO A 124 -50.81 5.08 20.88
CA PRO A 124 -50.05 5.67 21.97
C PRO A 124 -48.54 5.46 21.83
N VAL A 125 -47.74 6.47 22.16
CA VAL A 125 -46.28 6.49 21.96
C VAL A 125 -45.55 5.30 22.58
N GLY A 126 -46.04 4.78 23.71
CA GLY A 126 -45.47 3.58 24.33
C GLY A 126 -45.56 2.33 23.44
N TRP A 127 -46.68 2.14 22.76
CA TRP A 127 -46.87 1.02 21.82
C TRP A 127 -46.07 1.22 20.52
N ALA A 128 -45.99 2.46 20.03
CA ALA A 128 -45.12 2.80 18.91
C ALA A 128 -43.65 2.47 19.21
N GLY A 129 -43.15 2.87 20.38
CA GLY A 129 -41.80 2.55 20.85
C GLY A 129 -41.56 1.04 20.97
N LEU A 130 -42.54 0.28 21.48
CA LEU A 130 -42.44 -1.18 21.59
C LEU A 130 -42.33 -1.85 20.22
N ILE A 131 -43.10 -1.41 19.22
CA ILE A 131 -43.03 -1.94 17.85
C ILE A 131 -41.63 -1.69 17.25
N VAL A 132 -41.10 -0.48 17.39
CA VAL A 132 -39.75 -0.14 16.90
C VAL A 132 -38.68 -0.94 17.63
N ALA A 133 -38.84 -1.17 18.94
CA ALA A 133 -37.94 -2.01 19.72
C ALA A 133 -37.94 -3.48 19.26
N VAL A 134 -39.12 -4.05 18.97
CA VAL A 134 -39.24 -5.42 18.43
C VAL A 134 -38.57 -5.51 17.05
N LEU A 135 -38.76 -4.50 16.19
CA LEU A 135 -38.10 -4.43 14.89
C LEU A 135 -36.57 -4.50 15.02
N TRP A 136 -35.99 -3.69 15.91
CA TRP A 136 -34.54 -3.73 16.19
C TRP A 136 -34.10 -5.04 16.85
N GLY A 137 -34.94 -5.62 17.70
CA GLY A 137 -34.70 -6.94 18.28
C GLY A 137 -34.54 -8.03 17.20
N ILE A 138 -35.39 -8.00 16.16
CA ILE A 138 -35.28 -8.92 15.01
C ILE A 138 -33.98 -8.67 14.24
N VAL A 139 -33.69 -7.41 13.90
CA VAL A 139 -32.45 -7.04 13.19
C VAL A 139 -31.22 -7.51 13.97
N GLY A 140 -31.19 -7.26 15.29
CA GLY A 140 -30.13 -7.69 16.18
C GLY A 140 -29.99 -9.21 16.26
N ALA A 141 -31.10 -9.95 16.36
CA ALA A 141 -31.09 -11.41 16.39
C ALA A 141 -30.52 -12.02 15.10
N VAL A 142 -30.87 -11.45 13.94
CA VAL A 142 -30.32 -11.88 12.64
C VAL A 142 -28.83 -11.56 12.55
N ALA A 143 -28.42 -10.33 12.87
CA ALA A 143 -27.02 -9.91 12.84
C ALA A 143 -26.15 -10.76 13.78
N PHE A 144 -26.60 -11.00 15.00
CA PHE A 144 -25.94 -11.89 15.97
C PHE A 144 -25.80 -13.32 15.42
N SER A 145 -26.86 -13.85 14.82
CA SER A 145 -26.85 -15.20 14.25
C SER A 145 -25.87 -15.33 13.09
N MET A 146 -25.81 -14.33 12.20
CA MET A 146 -24.84 -14.28 11.09
C MET A 146 -23.41 -14.14 11.60
N GLY A 147 -23.16 -13.21 12.53
CA GLY A 147 -21.85 -12.99 13.14
C GLY A 147 -21.34 -14.25 13.85
N ARG A 148 -22.22 -14.92 14.61
CA ARG A 148 -21.89 -16.19 15.28
C ARG A 148 -21.52 -17.29 14.29
N LYS A 149 -22.21 -17.40 13.14
CA LYS A 149 -21.87 -18.38 12.09
C LYS A 149 -20.49 -18.10 11.51
N LYS A 150 -20.17 -16.83 11.22
CA LYS A 150 -18.87 -16.42 10.68
C LYS A 150 -17.74 -16.67 11.67
N PHE A 151 -17.92 -16.31 12.94
CA PHE A 151 -16.93 -16.59 13.99
C PHE A 151 -16.66 -18.08 14.18
N LYS A 152 -17.68 -18.93 14.11
CA LYS A 152 -17.50 -20.39 14.19
C LYS A 152 -16.72 -21.00 13.02
N GLN A 153 -16.64 -20.31 11.89
CA GLN A 153 -15.90 -20.77 10.71
C GLN A 153 -14.44 -20.32 10.72
N VAL A 154 -14.06 -19.39 11.60
CA VAL A 154 -12.66 -18.97 11.75
C VAL A 154 -11.97 -20.03 12.61
N ASN A 155 -11.13 -20.86 12.00
CA ASN A 155 -10.19 -21.73 12.72
C ASN A 155 -8.95 -20.89 13.09
N PRO A 156 -8.72 -20.57 14.37
CA PRO A 156 -7.58 -19.77 14.79
C PRO A 156 -6.26 -20.56 14.81
N LYS A 157 -6.28 -21.87 14.58
CA LYS A 157 -5.07 -22.67 14.42
C LYS A 157 -4.59 -22.59 12.98
N PRO A 158 -3.39 -22.03 12.70
CA PRO A 158 -2.73 -22.26 11.44
C PRO A 158 -2.27 -23.73 11.44
N GLU A 159 -3.16 -24.64 11.01
CA GLU A 159 -2.91 -26.09 11.03
C GLU A 159 -1.58 -26.44 10.35
N ARG A 160 -1.18 -25.68 9.33
CA ARG A 160 0.09 -25.86 8.61
C ARG A 160 1.34 -25.43 9.39
N THR A 161 1.24 -24.46 10.30
CA THR A 161 2.39 -23.96 11.07
C THR A 161 2.66 -24.84 12.29
N VAL A 162 1.61 -25.37 12.94
CA VAL A 162 1.78 -26.26 14.10
C VAL A 162 2.35 -27.62 13.70
N ASP A 163 1.96 -28.19 12.56
CA ASP A 163 2.49 -29.47 12.08
C ASP A 163 3.98 -29.40 11.71
N THR A 164 4.44 -28.24 11.20
CA THR A 164 5.85 -28.04 10.83
C THR A 164 6.73 -27.84 12.08
N LEU A 165 6.21 -27.19 13.12
CA LEU A 165 6.93 -27.00 14.39
C LEU A 165 6.95 -28.26 15.26
N GLN A 166 5.95 -29.14 15.15
CA GLN A 166 5.92 -30.42 15.85
C GLN A 166 6.84 -31.49 15.23
N GLN A 167 7.31 -31.29 14.00
CA GLN A 167 8.25 -32.20 13.32
C GLN A 167 9.73 -31.94 13.64
N VAL A 168 10.07 -30.86 14.36
CA VAL A 168 11.46 -30.54 14.75
C VAL A 168 11.72 -30.60 16.28
N PRO A 169 11.40 -31.69 17.01
CA PRO A 169 11.82 -31.83 18.41
C PRO A 169 13.22 -32.49 18.57
N GLY A 170 14.01 -32.64 17.50
CA GLY A 170 15.25 -33.41 17.52
C GLY A 170 16.58 -32.65 17.39
N ALA A 171 16.59 -31.37 16.97
CA ALA A 171 17.82 -30.71 16.54
C ALA A 171 18.49 -29.80 17.59
N LEU A 172 17.91 -29.63 18.78
CA LEU A 172 18.45 -28.80 19.87
C LEU A 172 18.90 -29.64 21.07
N LYS A 173 19.69 -30.69 20.83
CA LYS A 173 20.56 -31.26 21.87
C LYS A 173 21.99 -30.75 21.64
N PRO A 174 22.50 -29.81 22.45
CA PRO A 174 23.91 -29.49 22.45
C PRO A 174 24.69 -30.70 22.98
N ASN A 175 25.74 -31.11 22.25
CA ASN A 175 26.81 -31.94 22.81
C ASN A 175 27.90 -31.01 23.34
#